data_AF-A0A3M2E403-F1
#
_entry.id   AF-A0A3M2E403-F1
#
_cell.length_a   1.000
_cell.length_b   1.000
_cell.length_c   1.000
_cell.angle_alpha   90.00
_cell.angle_beta   90.00
_cell.angle_gamma   90.00
#
_symmetry.space_group_name_H-M   'P 1'
#
loop_
_entity.id
_entity.type
_entity.pdbx_description
1 polymer ?
#
loop_
_entity_poly.entity_id
_entity_poly.type
_entity_poly.pdbx_seq_one_letter_code
_entity_poly.pdbx_strand_id
1 'polypeptide(L)'
;MTKTEHLPRLLLSDVWRHPFVTLLVLAIVTSAVLVVQQAWKYRTLNQTLVVKTAELRQLDVEWRKLRLEHQALAEPARVEQLARKKLKMQAVSPEKEVVVR
;
A
#
# COMPACT_ATOMS: atom_id res chain seq x y z
N MET A 1 -51.77 24.08 -23.83
CA MET A 1 -50.30 24.08 -23.60
C MET A 1 -49.90 25.50 -23.23
N THR A 2 -49.02 25.69 -22.22
CA THR A 2 -48.50 26.96 -21.62
C THR A 2 -49.05 27.33 -20.22
N LYS A 3 -48.51 26.69 -19.17
CA LYS A 3 -48.55 27.23 -17.79
C LYS A 3 -47.36 26.76 -16.95
N THR A 4 -46.16 26.79 -17.53
CA THR A 4 -44.89 26.48 -16.84
C THR A 4 -44.08 27.73 -16.51
N GLU A 5 -44.41 28.87 -17.10
CA GLU A 5 -43.69 30.16 -16.94
C GLU A 5 -43.82 30.78 -15.53
N HIS A 6 -44.84 30.40 -14.75
CA HIS A 6 -45.14 31.08 -13.47
C HIS A 6 -44.46 30.45 -12.25
N LEU A 7 -44.06 29.17 -12.33
CA LEU A 7 -43.42 28.44 -11.22
C LEU A 7 -42.02 28.96 -10.86
N PRO A 8 -41.09 29.21 -11.80
CA PRO A 8 -39.76 29.68 -11.44
C PRO A 8 -39.81 31.11 -10.84
N ARG A 9 -40.77 31.93 -11.27
CA ARG A 9 -40.93 33.30 -10.79
C ARG A 9 -41.46 33.36 -9.35
N LEU A 10 -42.38 32.45 -8.98
CA LEU A 10 -42.87 32.35 -7.60
C LEU A 10 -41.77 31.86 -6.65
N LEU A 11 -40.98 30.86 -7.06
CA LEU A 11 -39.83 30.40 -6.27
C LEU A 11 -38.79 31.52 -6.10
N LEU A 12 -38.46 32.27 -7.16
CA LEU A 12 -37.53 33.41 -7.06
C LEU A 12 -38.05 34.51 -6.11
N SER A 13 -39.36 34.75 -6.08
CA SER A 13 -39.95 35.75 -5.18
C SER A 13 -39.94 35.30 -3.72
N ASP A 14 -40.11 33.99 -3.47
CA ASP A 14 -40.11 33.41 -2.13
C ASP A 14 -38.67 33.34 -1.56
N VAL A 15 -37.69 33.11 -2.43
CA VAL A 15 -36.26 33.17 -2.12
C VAL A 15 -35.84 34.56 -1.61
N TRP A 16 -36.42 35.63 -2.15
CA TRP A 16 -36.15 36.99 -1.71
C TRP A 16 -36.81 37.32 -0.36
N ARG A 17 -37.90 36.64 0.00
CA ARG A 17 -38.63 36.88 1.24
C ARG A 17 -37.93 36.31 2.47
N HIS A 18 -37.15 35.23 2.31
CA HIS A 18 -36.47 34.55 3.41
C HIS A 18 -34.97 34.30 3.13
N PRO A 19 -34.11 35.33 3.28
CA PRO A 19 -32.68 35.23 2.96
C PRO A 19 -31.92 34.22 3.83
N PHE A 20 -32.39 33.95 5.05
CA PHE A 20 -31.73 33.00 5.96
C PHE A 20 -31.93 31.55 5.52
N VAL A 21 -33.16 31.20 5.12
CA VAL A 21 -33.49 29.83 4.68
C VAL A 21 -32.77 29.50 3.38
N THR A 22 -32.70 30.47 2.46
CA THR A 22 -32.04 30.29 1.17
C THR A 22 -30.53 30.15 1.31
N LEU A 23 -29.90 30.94 2.19
CA LEU A 23 -28.51 30.77 2.57
C LEU A 23 -28.23 29.37 3.13
N LEU A 24 -29.11 28.89 4.02
CA LEU A 24 -28.94 27.57 4.65
C LEU A 24 -29.04 26.43 3.62
N VAL A 25 -30.01 26.50 2.70
CA VAL A 25 -30.15 25.54 1.61
C VAL A 25 -28.91 25.56 0.71
N LEU A 26 -28.42 26.74 0.35
CA LEU A 26 -27.21 26.88 -0.47
C LEU A 26 -25.99 26.29 0.25
N ALA A 27 -25.84 26.53 1.55
CA ALA A 27 -24.75 25.98 2.35
C ALA A 27 -24.79 24.44 2.39
N ILE A 28 -25.99 23.85 2.54
CA ILE A 28 -26.17 22.39 2.53
C ILE A 28 -25.80 21.81 1.16
N VAL A 29 -26.30 22.40 0.07
CA VAL A 29 -25.98 21.94 -1.29
C VAL A 29 -24.48 22.02 -1.56
N THR A 30 -23.85 23.14 -1.17
CA THR A 30 -22.41 23.34 -1.33
C THR A 30 -21.62 22.31 -0.52
N SER A 31 -22.02 22.08 0.73
CA SER A 31 -21.43 21.05 1.59
C SER A 31 -21.52 19.67 0.97
N ALA A 32 -22.69 19.28 0.46
CA ALA A 32 -22.90 17.99 -0.19
C ALA A 32 -21.98 17.81 -1.42
N VAL A 33 -21.88 18.84 -2.27
CA VAL A 33 -20.99 18.83 -3.45
C VAL A 33 -19.53 18.70 -3.02
N LEU A 34 -19.11 19.45 -1.99
CA LEU A 34 -17.75 19.37 -1.46
C LEU A 34 -17.43 17.97 -0.95
N VAL A 35 -18.33 17.34 -0.18
CA VAL A 35 -18.14 15.97 0.32
C VAL A 35 -17.97 14.98 -0.84
N VAL A 36 -18.81 15.07 -1.88
CA VAL A 36 -18.69 14.21 -3.07
C VAL A 36 -17.36 14.45 -3.79
N GLN A 37 -16.94 15.70 -3.96
CA GLN A 37 -15.65 16.01 -4.56
C GLN A 37 -14.48 15.46 -3.74
N GLN A 38 -14.55 15.53 -2.41
CA GLN A 38 -13.53 14.94 -1.54
C GLN A 38 -13.49 13.41 -1.72
N ALA A 39 -14.65 12.74 -1.79
CA ALA A 39 -14.72 11.30 -2.06
C ALA A 39 -14.11 10.92 -3.43
N TRP A 40 -14.30 11.75 -4.45
CA TRP A 40 -13.68 11.57 -5.76
C TRP A 40 -12.15 11.76 -5.70
N LYS A 41 -11.68 12.85 -5.07
CA LYS A 41 -10.24 13.12 -4.91
C LYS A 41 -9.52 12.03 -4.10
N TYR A 42 -10.18 11.47 -3.09
CA TYR A 42 -9.65 10.36 -2.29
C TYR A 42 -9.36 9.12 -3.15
N ARG A 43 -10.19 8.82 -4.15
CA ARG A 43 -9.97 7.68 -5.04
C ARG A 43 -8.72 7.88 -5.90
N THR A 44 -8.53 9.06 -6.48
CA THR A 44 -7.39 9.32 -7.38
C THR A 44 -6.07 9.43 -6.62
N LEU A 45 -6.04 10.04 -5.43
CA LEU A 45 -4.81 10.18 -4.65
C LEU A 45 -4.30 8.84 -4.10
N ASN A 46 -5.22 7.93 -3.74
CA ASN A 46 -4.84 6.61 -3.27
C ASN A 46 -4.24 5.73 -4.38
N GLN A 47 -4.64 5.90 -5.64
CA GLN A 47 -4.13 5.07 -6.73
C GLN A 47 -2.60 5.19 -6.89
N THR A 48 -2.08 6.42 -6.88
CA THR A 48 -0.64 6.65 -7.02
C THR A 48 0.15 6.13 -5.81
N LEU A 49 -0.40 6.24 -4.61
CA LEU A 49 0.21 5.68 -3.39
C LEU A 49 0.22 4.15 -3.41
N VAL A 50 -0.87 3.53 -3.86
CA VAL A 50 -0.98 2.06 -3.98
C VAL A 50 0.01 1.51 -5.00
N VAL A 51 0.21 2.18 -6.14
CA VAL A 51 1.18 1.73 -7.16
C VAL A 51 2.61 1.80 -6.63
N LYS A 52 3.04 2.95 -6.06
CA LYS A 52 4.42 3.08 -5.53
C LYS A 52 4.71 2.13 -4.36
N THR A 53 3.72 1.88 -3.51
CA THR A 53 3.88 0.90 -2.41
C THR A 53 3.92 -0.54 -2.89
N ALA A 54 3.32 -0.86 -4.05
CA ALA A 54 3.45 -2.17 -4.68
C ALA A 54 4.87 -2.41 -5.22
N GLU A 55 5.48 -1.41 -5.86
CA GLU A 55 6.87 -1.48 -6.35
C GLU A 55 7.86 -1.73 -5.20
N LEU A 56 7.74 -0.98 -4.09
CA LEU A 56 8.58 -1.18 -2.91
C LEU A 56 8.45 -2.60 -2.33
N ARG A 57 7.24 -3.18 -2.34
CA ARG A 57 7.02 -4.56 -1.88
C ARG A 57 7.71 -5.57 -2.78
N GLN A 58 7.68 -5.38 -4.10
CA GLN A 58 8.38 -6.28 -5.03
C GLN A 58 9.88 -6.26 -4.77
N LEU A 59 10.46 -5.07 -4.58
CA LEU A 59 11.89 -4.94 -4.30
C LEU A 59 12.30 -5.60 -2.97
N ASP A 60 11.48 -5.49 -1.91
CA ASP A 60 11.75 -6.19 -0.64
C ASP A 60 11.71 -7.71 -0.80
N VAL A 61 10.81 -8.24 -1.62
CA VAL A 61 10.74 -9.68 -1.93
C VAL A 61 11.99 -10.14 -2.66
N GLU A 62 12.40 -9.43 -3.71
CA GLU A 62 13.62 -9.76 -4.45
C GLU A 62 14.87 -9.68 -3.57
N TRP A 63 14.96 -8.64 -2.74
CA TRP A 63 16.06 -8.48 -1.81
C TRP A 63 16.14 -9.62 -0.78
N ARG A 64 15.01 -10.04 -0.24
CA ARG A 64 14.93 -11.21 0.65
C ARG A 64 15.35 -12.49 -0.06
N LYS A 65 14.89 -12.70 -1.30
CA LYS A 65 15.26 -13.85 -2.12
C LYS A 65 16.78 -13.91 -2.34
N LEU A 66 17.39 -12.79 -2.75
CA LEU A 66 18.82 -12.71 -2.98
C LEU A 66 19.63 -12.99 -1.70
N ARG A 67 19.15 -12.49 -0.56
CA ARG A 67 19.80 -12.74 0.74
C ARG A 67 19.75 -14.22 1.13
N LEU A 68 18.62 -14.89 0.87
CA LEU A 68 18.48 -16.33 1.08
C LEU A 68 19.39 -17.13 0.14
N GLU A 69 19.51 -16.74 -1.13
CA GLU A 69 20.43 -17.35 -2.08
C GLU A 69 21.89 -17.22 -1.63
N HIS A 70 22.29 -16.03 -1.15
CA HIS A 70 23.62 -15.82 -0.60
C HIS A 70 23.89 -16.63 0.67
N GLN A 71 22.93 -16.73 1.59
CA GLN A 71 23.08 -17.57 2.78
C GLN A 71 23.18 -19.06 2.43
N ALA A 72 22.41 -19.52 1.45
CA ALA A 72 22.49 -20.90 0.94
C ALA A 72 23.87 -21.19 0.29
N LEU A 73 24.50 -20.18 -0.32
CA LEU A 73 25.84 -20.28 -0.89
C LEU A 73 26.97 -20.10 0.15
N ALA A 74 26.69 -19.52 1.31
CA ALA A 74 27.72 -19.00 2.21
C ALA A 74 28.22 -19.98 3.29
N GLU A 75 27.40 -20.84 3.90
CA GLU A 75 27.85 -21.41 5.20
C GLU A 75 28.41 -22.85 5.22
N PRO A 76 27.75 -23.96 4.83
CA PRO A 76 28.31 -25.28 5.16
C PRO A 76 29.02 -25.98 4.00
N ALA A 77 28.39 -26.02 2.82
CA ALA A 77 28.74 -27.00 1.79
C ALA A 77 30.13 -26.77 1.14
N ARG A 78 30.54 -25.51 0.98
CA ARG A 78 31.80 -25.17 0.29
C ARG A 78 33.01 -25.36 1.19
N VAL A 79 32.90 -25.00 2.48
CA VAL A 79 33.95 -25.23 3.48
C VAL A 79 34.13 -26.74 3.70
N GLU A 80 33.03 -27.49 3.80
CA GLU A 80 33.06 -28.94 4.01
C GLU A 80 33.61 -29.71 2.80
N GLN A 81 33.24 -29.33 1.57
CA GLN A 81 33.84 -29.91 0.36
C GLN A 81 35.32 -29.59 0.22
N LEU A 82 35.73 -28.36 0.52
CA LEU A 82 37.13 -27.96 0.43
C LEU A 82 37.97 -28.64 1.51
N ALA A 83 37.45 -28.78 2.73
CA ALA A 83 38.09 -29.53 3.81
C ALA A 83 38.19 -31.03 3.49
N ARG A 84 37.14 -31.68 2.98
CA ARG A 84 37.22 -33.08 2.54
C ARG A 84 38.19 -33.29 1.39
N LYS A 85 38.18 -32.43 0.36
CA LYS A 85 39.02 -32.60 -0.83
C LYS A 85 40.48 -32.21 -0.61
N LYS A 86 40.77 -31.08 0.06
CA LYS A 86 42.15 -30.59 0.24
C LYS A 86 42.84 -31.13 1.49
N LEU A 87 42.11 -31.40 2.56
CA LEU A 87 42.68 -31.86 3.84
C LEU A 87 42.49 -33.37 4.10
N LYS A 88 41.85 -34.13 3.18
CA LYS A 88 41.52 -35.56 3.36
C LYS A 88 40.84 -35.85 4.72
N MET A 89 40.05 -34.92 5.24
CA MET A 89 39.35 -35.13 6.51
C MET A 89 38.29 -36.23 6.34
N GLN A 90 38.48 -37.35 7.02
CA GLN A 90 37.44 -38.36 7.26
C GLN A 90 36.66 -37.99 8.52
N ALA A 91 35.35 -38.18 8.50
CA ALA A 91 34.54 -38.09 9.71
C ALA A 91 35.04 -39.15 10.70
N VAL A 92 35.57 -38.72 11.84
CA VAL A 92 36.13 -39.62 12.84
C VAL A 92 34.98 -40.43 13.43
N SER A 93 35.06 -41.77 13.36
CA SER A 93 34.08 -42.63 14.05
C SER A 93 34.24 -42.43 15.57
N PRO A 94 33.16 -42.61 16.36
CA PRO A 94 33.15 -42.38 17.82
C PRO A 94 34.13 -43.25 18.63
N GLU A 95 34.97 -44.03 17.98
CA GLU A 95 35.94 -44.95 18.58
C GLU A 95 37.35 -44.32 18.73
N LYS A 96 37.56 -43.08 18.23
CA LYS A 96 38.84 -42.36 18.30
C LYS A 96 38.71 -40.93 18.86
N GLU A 97 37.94 -40.75 19.92
CA GLU A 97 37.95 -39.50 20.68
C GLU A 97 38.96 -39.60 21.83
N VAL A 98 40.06 -38.85 21.75
CA VAL A 98 40.97 -38.66 22.89
C VAL A 98 40.68 -37.28 23.48
N VAL A 99 39.98 -37.27 24.61
CA VAL A 99 39.76 -36.08 25.41
C VAL A 99 41.07 -35.75 26.13
N VAL A 100 41.73 -34.68 25.70
CA VAL A 100 42.87 -34.11 26.42
C VAL A 100 42.32 -33.05 27.37
N ARG A 101 42.62 -33.23 28.66
CA ARG A 101 42.23 -32.34 29.76
C ARG A 101 43.21 -31.18 29.93
#